data_AF-A0A7L5FJ32-F1
#
_entry.id   AF-A0A7L5FJ32-F1
#
_cell.length_a   1.000
_cell.length_b   1.000
_cell.length_c   1.000
_cell.angle_alpha   90.00
_cell.angle_beta   90.00
_cell.angle_gamma   90.00
#
_symmetry.space_group_name_H-M   'P 1'
#
loop_
_entity.id
_entity.type
_entity.pdbx_description
1 polymer ?
#
loop_
_entity_poly.entity_id
_entity_poly.type
_entity_poly.pdbx_seq_one_letter_code
_entity_poly.pdbx_strand_id
1 'polypeptide(L)'
;MVNGYEGAMGGSMGNANNWDGVSFNRPLLSNAQDPVVVCFNKNTGSVIAIEDVERPFGFNDEVTALAVDNFGNYIVGGYVTSSLFNNDPNVPVITNSGGDSDFWFARLAKTDCNGVPLSNDSFEKSKASISPNPAQGRVQVNGDENFSSYSIYNIAWQEVLSGNLSSDQQLNISTLSLGMYFLNLQSDVSNHILKLIKE
;
A
#
# COMPACT_ATOMS: atom_id res chain seq x y z
N MET A 1 -7.95 19.65 12.46
CA MET A 1 -6.54 19.62 11.98
C MET A 1 -6.48 20.31 10.62
N VAL A 2 -5.41 21.04 10.28
CA VAL A 2 -5.39 21.96 9.13
C VAL A 2 -4.42 21.49 8.04
N ASN A 3 -4.86 21.50 6.79
CA ASN A 3 -4.02 21.33 5.60
C ASN A 3 -4.37 22.38 4.54
N GLY A 4 -3.43 23.28 4.21
CA GLY A 4 -3.66 24.28 3.18
C GLY A 4 -4.82 25.20 3.54
N TYR A 5 -5.88 25.25 2.72
CA TYR A 5 -7.12 26.03 2.95
C TYR A 5 -8.26 25.24 3.61
N GLU A 6 -8.01 24.00 3.98
CA GLU A 6 -9.03 23.07 4.47
C GLU A 6 -8.70 22.59 5.90
N GLY A 7 -9.73 22.33 6.69
CA GLY A 7 -9.63 21.58 7.93
C GLY A 7 -10.65 20.47 7.97
N ALA A 8 -10.43 19.48 8.83
CA ALA A 8 -11.38 18.40 9.07
C ALA A 8 -11.61 18.13 10.56
N MET A 9 -12.80 17.62 10.85
CA MET A 9 -13.23 17.08 12.13
C MET A 9 -13.85 15.69 11.95
N GLY A 10 -13.56 14.78 12.86
CA GLY A 10 -14.20 13.47 12.94
C GLY A 10 -15.31 13.49 13.98
N GLY A 11 -16.32 12.65 13.78
CA GLY A 11 -17.37 12.38 14.75
C GLY A 11 -18.35 11.34 14.20
N SER A 12 -19.63 11.50 14.54
CA SER A 12 -20.70 10.67 14.02
C SER A 12 -21.95 11.47 13.64
N MET A 13 -22.72 10.95 12.68
CA MET A 13 -24.01 11.51 12.25
C MET A 13 -25.04 10.38 12.08
N GLY A 14 -26.27 10.56 12.58
CA GLY A 14 -27.30 9.51 12.57
C GLY A 14 -28.52 9.77 11.71
N ASN A 15 -28.95 11.02 11.58
CA ASN A 15 -30.14 11.38 10.80
C ASN A 15 -29.73 12.10 9.53
N ALA A 16 -30.48 11.93 8.44
CA ALA A 16 -30.30 12.75 7.25
C ALA A 16 -30.37 14.24 7.62
N ASN A 17 -29.34 14.98 7.24
CA ASN A 17 -29.22 16.39 7.57
C ASN A 17 -28.52 17.14 6.44
N ASN A 18 -28.74 18.45 6.41
CA ASN A 18 -28.01 19.36 5.53
C ASN A 18 -27.22 20.33 6.42
N TRP A 19 -25.93 20.47 6.13
CA TRP A 19 -25.05 21.40 6.81
C TRP A 19 -24.36 22.26 5.77
N ASP A 20 -24.71 23.56 5.75
CA ASP A 20 -24.14 24.55 4.83
C ASP A 20 -24.28 24.14 3.35
N GLY A 21 -25.42 23.55 2.99
CA GLY A 21 -25.71 23.10 1.64
C GLY A 21 -25.19 21.69 1.31
N VAL A 22 -24.32 21.10 2.14
CA VAL A 22 -23.85 19.72 1.98
C VAL A 22 -24.78 18.75 2.71
N SER A 23 -25.28 17.73 2.02
CA SER A 23 -26.22 16.77 2.58
C SER A 23 -25.54 15.49 3.02
N PHE A 24 -25.85 15.05 4.24
CA PHE A 24 -25.66 13.69 4.71
C PHE A 24 -26.98 12.95 4.53
N ASN A 25 -26.97 11.89 3.71
CA ASN A 25 -28.18 11.14 3.39
C ASN A 25 -28.12 9.77 4.07
N ARG A 26 -29.03 9.57 5.04
CA ARG A 26 -29.27 8.26 5.65
C ARG A 26 -30.75 7.92 5.74
N PRO A 27 -31.15 6.67 5.45
CA PRO A 27 -32.50 6.23 5.74
C PRO A 27 -32.82 6.43 7.23
N LEU A 28 -33.93 7.10 7.54
CA LEU A 28 -34.40 7.37 8.91
C LEU A 28 -34.92 6.10 9.58
N LEU A 29 -34.06 5.11 9.81
CA LEU A 29 -34.49 3.79 10.23
C LEU A 29 -33.99 3.42 11.64
N SER A 30 -33.06 4.18 12.24
CA SER A 30 -32.52 3.91 13.59
C SER A 30 -31.91 5.17 14.23
N ASN A 31 -31.90 5.27 15.57
CA ASN A 31 -31.14 6.27 16.35
C ASN A 31 -29.61 6.06 16.30
N ALA A 32 -29.16 5.27 15.34
CA ALA A 32 -27.80 4.80 15.26
C ALA A 32 -26.95 5.80 14.47
N GLN A 33 -25.66 5.93 14.79
CA GLN A 33 -24.78 6.95 14.22
C GLN A 33 -23.66 6.32 13.36
N ASP A 34 -23.36 6.94 12.24
CA ASP A 34 -22.31 6.55 11.31
C ASP A 34 -21.06 7.41 11.55
N PRO A 35 -19.84 6.85 11.48
CA PRO A 35 -18.62 7.64 11.53
C PRO A 35 -18.56 8.56 10.32
N VAL A 36 -18.29 9.84 10.57
CA VAL A 36 -18.13 10.82 9.50
C VAL A 36 -16.88 11.67 9.69
N VAL A 37 -16.37 12.16 8.57
CA VAL A 37 -15.34 13.20 8.52
C VAL A 37 -15.94 14.42 7.82
N VAL A 38 -16.06 15.53 8.53
CA VAL A 38 -16.56 16.79 7.96
C VAL A 38 -15.36 17.65 7.58
N CYS A 39 -15.24 17.95 6.30
CA CYS A 39 -14.22 18.84 5.74
C CYS A 39 -14.81 20.24 5.62
N PHE A 40 -14.06 21.27 6.05
CA PHE A 40 -14.49 22.66 6.04
C PHE A 40 -13.40 23.59 5.51
N ASN A 41 -13.83 24.71 4.94
CA ASN A 41 -12.93 25.80 4.58
C ASN A 41 -12.38 26.42 5.88
N LYS A 42 -11.07 26.37 6.08
CA LYS A 42 -10.46 26.83 7.34
C LYS A 42 -10.67 28.32 7.62
N ASN A 43 -10.88 29.12 6.57
CA ASN A 43 -10.98 30.58 6.67
C ASN A 43 -12.43 31.02 6.92
N THR A 44 -13.39 30.38 6.25
CA THR A 44 -14.81 30.77 6.34
C THR A 44 -15.62 29.91 7.30
N GLY A 45 -15.14 28.71 7.64
CA GLY A 45 -15.88 27.71 8.40
C GLY A 45 -16.95 26.97 7.57
N SER A 46 -17.07 27.28 6.28
CA SER A 46 -18.07 26.67 5.39
C SER A 46 -17.79 25.19 5.18
N VAL A 47 -18.84 24.36 5.18
CA VAL A 47 -18.69 22.91 4.95
C VAL A 47 -18.37 22.66 3.47
N ILE A 48 -17.35 21.85 3.22
CA ILE A 48 -16.91 21.44 1.89
C ILE A 48 -17.46 20.05 1.55
N ALA A 49 -17.35 19.11 2.50
CA ALA A 49 -17.78 17.73 2.32
C ALA A 49 -18.15 17.09 3.66
N ILE A 50 -19.06 16.11 3.60
CA ILE A 50 -19.33 15.17 4.68
C ILE A 50 -18.96 13.79 4.12
N GLU A 51 -17.78 13.31 4.49
CA GLU A 51 -17.29 12.00 4.10
C GLU A 51 -17.82 10.96 5.07
N ASP A 52 -18.37 9.91 4.52
CA ASP A 52 -19.31 9.05 5.21
C ASP A 52 -18.84 7.59 5.12
N VAL A 53 -18.66 6.97 6.29
CA VAL A 53 -18.20 5.59 6.42
C VAL A 53 -19.40 4.71 6.76
N GLU A 54 -20.01 4.07 5.77
CA GLU A 54 -21.25 3.34 6.00
C GLU A 54 -21.05 2.08 6.85
N ARG A 55 -21.94 1.92 7.84
CA ARG A 55 -22.09 0.73 8.69
C ARG A 55 -23.40 -0.02 8.41
N PRO A 56 -23.57 -1.26 8.89
CA PRO A 56 -24.85 -1.94 8.88
C PRO A 56 -25.87 -1.27 9.80
N PHE A 57 -27.14 -1.57 9.56
CA PHE A 57 -28.26 -1.09 10.35
C PHE A 57 -28.17 -1.45 11.85
N GLY A 58 -28.43 -0.49 12.74
CA GLY A 58 -28.58 -0.72 14.18
C GLY A 58 -27.30 -0.70 15.03
N PHE A 59 -26.15 -0.37 14.45
CA PHE A 59 -24.85 -0.33 15.13
C PHE A 59 -24.40 1.12 15.36
N ASN A 60 -23.59 1.41 16.37
CA ASN A 60 -23.09 2.77 16.59
C ASN A 60 -21.59 2.76 16.41
N ASP A 61 -21.08 3.63 15.55
CA ASP A 61 -19.66 3.72 15.26
C ASP A 61 -19.29 5.21 15.15
N GLU A 62 -18.04 5.57 15.48
CA GLU A 62 -17.62 6.97 15.53
C GLU A 62 -16.16 7.12 15.12
N VAL A 63 -15.84 8.27 14.49
CA VAL A 63 -14.46 8.75 14.37
C VAL A 63 -14.10 9.51 15.65
N THR A 64 -13.17 8.98 16.44
CA THR A 64 -12.73 9.60 17.70
C THR A 64 -11.35 10.25 17.60
N ALA A 65 -10.59 9.92 16.56
CA ALA A 65 -9.27 10.45 16.31
C ALA A 65 -9.09 10.87 14.84
N LEU A 66 -8.42 12.00 14.63
CA LEU A 66 -8.09 12.50 13.30
C LEU A 66 -6.68 13.10 13.33
N ALA A 67 -5.83 12.60 12.43
CA ALA A 67 -4.49 13.09 12.16
C ALA A 67 -4.37 13.57 10.70
N VAL A 68 -3.31 14.32 10.39
CA VAL A 68 -2.98 14.79 9.04
C VAL A 68 -1.57 14.31 8.75
N ASP A 69 -1.37 13.64 7.62
CA ASP A 69 -0.04 13.20 7.21
C ASP A 69 0.75 14.33 6.51
N ASN A 70 2.02 14.10 6.20
CA ASN A 70 2.88 15.09 5.54
C ASN A 70 2.46 15.43 4.10
N PHE A 71 1.57 14.62 3.50
CA PHE A 71 0.98 14.87 2.19
C PHE A 71 -0.37 15.58 2.30
N GLY A 72 -0.84 15.82 3.52
CA GLY A 72 -2.09 16.51 3.77
C GLY A 72 -3.34 15.64 3.66
N ASN A 73 -3.21 14.31 3.64
CA ASN A 73 -4.33 13.39 3.78
C ASN A 73 -4.79 13.35 5.23
N TYR A 74 -6.05 12.99 5.46
CA TYR A 74 -6.55 12.75 6.81
C TYR A 74 -6.44 11.28 7.17
N ILE A 75 -5.78 10.98 8.28
CA ILE A 75 -5.81 9.66 8.91
C ILE A 75 -6.89 9.73 9.98
N VAL A 76 -7.93 8.92 9.85
CA VAL A 76 -9.08 8.93 10.75
C VAL A 76 -9.21 7.58 11.40
N GLY A 77 -9.72 7.54 12.62
CA GLY A 77 -9.96 6.30 13.30
C GLY A 77 -10.89 6.47 14.48
N GLY A 78 -11.34 5.34 14.99
CA GLY A 78 -12.24 5.29 16.14
C GLY A 78 -12.63 3.86 16.43
N TYR A 79 -13.90 3.64 16.78
CA TYR A 79 -14.39 2.31 17.14
C TYR A 79 -15.41 1.79 16.14
N VAL A 80 -15.41 0.46 15.98
CA VAL A 80 -16.35 -0.30 15.15
C VAL A 80 -16.99 -1.43 15.96
N THR A 81 -18.31 -1.53 15.89
CA THR A 81 -19.16 -2.47 16.63
C THR A 81 -19.69 -3.59 15.74
N SER A 82 -19.71 -3.40 14.41
CA SER A 82 -20.08 -4.45 13.45
C SER A 82 -19.16 -4.46 12.21
N SER A 83 -19.43 -3.62 11.22
CA SER A 83 -18.60 -3.47 10.04
C SER A 83 -18.62 -2.03 9.52
N LEU A 84 -17.61 -1.65 8.75
CA LEU A 84 -17.52 -0.33 8.12
C LEU A 84 -17.13 -0.45 6.65
N PHE A 85 -17.32 0.65 5.90
CA PHE A 85 -17.07 0.78 4.46
C PHE A 85 -18.01 -0.05 3.59
N ASN A 86 -19.26 -0.24 4.03
CA ASN A 86 -20.25 -0.99 3.25
C ASN A 86 -20.71 -0.25 1.97
N ASN A 87 -20.44 1.06 1.87
CA ASN A 87 -20.78 1.94 0.75
C ASN A 87 -19.68 2.07 -0.31
N ASP A 88 -18.46 1.60 -0.06
CA ASP A 88 -17.33 1.84 -0.96
C ASP A 88 -16.77 0.53 -1.54
N PRO A 89 -16.99 0.22 -2.83
CA PRO A 89 -16.47 -1.01 -3.43
C PRO A 89 -14.94 -1.03 -3.57
N ASN A 90 -14.25 0.10 -3.41
CA ASN A 90 -12.80 0.20 -3.51
C ASN A 90 -12.10 0.05 -2.15
N VAL A 91 -12.85 0.07 -1.05
CA VAL A 91 -12.32 -0.11 0.30
C VAL A 91 -12.83 -1.45 0.85
N PRO A 92 -11.93 -2.37 1.28
CA PRO A 92 -12.37 -3.61 1.90
C PRO A 92 -13.23 -3.33 3.14
N VAL A 93 -14.36 -4.02 3.24
CA VAL A 93 -15.19 -4.00 4.44
C VAL A 93 -14.34 -4.52 5.60
N ILE A 94 -14.27 -3.71 6.66
CA ILE A 94 -13.67 -4.14 7.92
C ILE A 94 -14.76 -4.62 8.87
N THR A 95 -14.46 -5.64 9.67
CA THR A 95 -15.43 -6.27 10.57
C THR A 95 -14.84 -6.40 11.97
N ASN A 96 -15.68 -6.13 12.97
CA ASN A 96 -15.40 -6.45 14.36
C ASN A 96 -15.14 -7.97 14.51
N SER A 97 -14.06 -8.32 15.18
CA SER A 97 -13.55 -9.68 15.37
C SER A 97 -13.97 -10.31 16.71
N GLY A 98 -14.84 -9.64 17.48
CA GLY A 98 -15.42 -10.10 18.73
C GLY A 98 -15.47 -9.01 19.81
N GLY A 99 -16.32 -9.20 20.83
CA GLY A 99 -16.52 -8.22 21.91
C GLY A 99 -17.48 -7.10 21.53
N ASP A 100 -17.50 -6.03 22.33
CA ASP A 100 -18.44 -4.91 22.15
C ASP A 100 -18.00 -3.95 21.03
N SER A 101 -16.69 -3.78 20.83
CA SER A 101 -16.11 -2.93 19.80
C SER A 101 -14.65 -3.28 19.51
N ASP A 102 -14.17 -2.92 18.32
CA ASP A 102 -12.77 -2.94 17.90
C ASP A 102 -12.32 -1.54 17.49
N PHE A 103 -11.02 -1.30 17.38
CA PHE A 103 -10.52 -0.06 16.80
C PHE A 103 -10.41 -0.18 15.27
N TRP A 104 -10.55 0.95 14.58
CA TRP A 104 -10.25 1.04 13.16
C TRP A 104 -9.50 2.33 12.84
N PHE A 105 -8.80 2.32 11.71
CA PHE A 105 -8.32 3.54 11.11
C PHE A 105 -8.33 3.42 9.59
N ALA A 106 -8.52 4.54 8.91
CA ALA A 106 -8.45 4.65 7.46
C ALA A 106 -7.79 5.96 7.06
N ARG A 107 -7.35 6.03 5.81
CA ARG A 107 -6.84 7.25 5.21
C ARG A 107 -7.86 7.78 4.22
N LEU A 108 -8.36 8.98 4.48
CA LEU A 108 -9.08 9.79 3.52
C LEU A 108 -8.05 10.54 2.67
N ALA A 109 -7.77 10.00 1.49
CA ALA A 109 -6.76 10.53 0.59
C ALA A 109 -7.32 11.71 -0.23
N LYS A 110 -6.57 12.81 -0.32
CA LYS A 110 -6.97 13.97 -1.16
C LYS A 110 -6.49 13.84 -2.60
N THR A 111 -5.43 13.07 -2.80
CA THR A 111 -4.92 12.67 -4.11
C THR A 111 -4.91 11.14 -4.10
N ASP A 112 -5.23 10.51 -5.22
CA ASP A 112 -5.15 9.07 -5.36
C ASP A 112 -3.74 8.55 -4.98
N CYS A 113 -3.61 7.26 -4.69
CA CYS A 113 -2.32 6.65 -4.38
C CYS A 113 -1.26 6.84 -5.48
N ASN A 114 -1.66 7.29 -6.68
CA ASN A 114 -0.79 7.66 -7.80
C ASN A 114 -0.07 9.01 -7.56
N GLY A 115 -0.49 9.77 -6.55
CA GLY A 115 0.13 11.03 -6.13
C GLY A 115 1.31 10.90 -5.17
N VAL A 116 1.68 9.67 -4.75
CA VAL A 116 2.99 9.46 -4.12
C VAL A 116 4.00 9.39 -5.26
N PRO A 117 4.93 10.36 -5.42
CA PRO A 117 5.82 10.45 -6.58
C PRO A 117 6.82 9.27 -6.71
N LEU A 118 6.72 8.27 -5.83
CA LEU A 118 7.59 7.10 -5.73
C LEU A 118 6.83 5.79 -5.44
N SER A 119 5.50 5.76 -5.53
CA SER A 119 4.75 4.50 -5.42
C SER A 119 4.80 3.76 -6.76
N ASN A 120 5.27 2.51 -6.76
CA ASN A 120 5.11 1.62 -7.91
C ASN A 120 3.75 0.90 -7.76
N ASP A 121 2.95 0.92 -8.82
CA ASP A 121 1.61 0.30 -8.87
C ASP A 121 1.63 -1.23 -8.73
N SER A 122 2.80 -1.84 -8.89
CA SER A 122 2.98 -3.28 -8.70
C SER A 122 4.42 -3.60 -8.30
N PHE A 123 4.58 -4.45 -7.29
CA PHE A 123 5.81 -5.21 -7.12
C PHE A 123 5.75 -6.39 -8.09
N GLU A 124 6.06 -6.15 -9.37
CA GLU A 124 6.32 -7.22 -10.33
C GLU A 124 7.46 -8.07 -9.76
N LYS A 125 7.10 -9.21 -9.17
CA LYS A 125 8.08 -10.17 -8.68
C LYS A 125 8.92 -10.58 -9.89
N SER A 126 10.23 -10.28 -9.84
CA SER A 126 11.19 -10.64 -10.88
C SER A 126 10.92 -12.06 -11.37
N LYS A 127 10.62 -12.20 -12.66
CA LYS A 127 10.44 -13.50 -13.31
C LYS A 127 11.77 -14.23 -13.55
N ALA A 128 12.89 -13.58 -13.23
CA ALA A 128 14.20 -14.19 -13.27
C ALA A 128 14.40 -15.10 -12.04
N SER A 129 14.90 -16.30 -12.26
CA SER A 129 15.27 -17.24 -11.20
C SER A 129 16.53 -18.00 -11.58
N ILE A 130 17.19 -18.57 -10.57
CA ILE A 130 18.41 -19.36 -10.77
C ILE A 130 18.29 -20.75 -10.17
N SER A 131 18.85 -21.73 -10.85
CA SER A 131 18.88 -23.13 -10.39
C SER A 131 20.18 -23.85 -10.79
N PRO A 132 20.73 -24.72 -9.93
CA PRO A 132 20.41 -24.85 -8.51
C PRO A 132 20.84 -23.59 -7.73
N ASN A 133 20.27 -23.40 -6.55
CA ASN A 133 20.71 -22.42 -5.56
C ASN A 133 20.36 -22.96 -4.17
N PRO A 134 21.32 -23.40 -3.34
CA PRO A 134 22.78 -23.28 -3.49
C PRO A 134 23.38 -24.02 -4.70
N ALA A 135 24.54 -23.56 -5.17
CA ALA A 135 25.20 -24.05 -6.37
C ALA A 135 26.69 -24.35 -6.16
N GLN A 136 27.21 -25.39 -6.83
CA GLN A 136 28.60 -25.82 -6.67
C GLN A 136 29.59 -25.24 -7.69
N GLY A 137 29.12 -24.81 -8.87
CA GLY A 137 30.02 -24.35 -9.92
C GLY A 137 29.34 -23.86 -11.19
N ARG A 138 28.10 -24.30 -11.45
CA ARG A 138 27.29 -23.77 -12.54
C ARG A 138 25.88 -23.46 -12.07
N VAL A 139 25.28 -22.45 -12.67
CA VAL A 139 23.93 -21.98 -12.38
C VAL A 139 23.21 -21.72 -13.69
N GLN A 140 22.00 -22.24 -13.84
CA GLN A 140 21.08 -21.94 -14.91
C GLN A 140 20.27 -20.70 -14.54
N VAL A 141 20.21 -19.74 -15.45
CA VAL A 141 19.27 -18.62 -15.38
C VAL A 141 17.98 -19.02 -16.11
N ASN A 142 16.84 -18.73 -15.50
CA ASN A 142 15.51 -18.93 -16.07
C ASN A 142 14.73 -17.62 -16.00
N GLY A 143 14.01 -17.28 -17.05
CA GLY A 143 13.10 -16.13 -17.09
C GLY A 143 12.40 -16.02 -18.44
N ASP A 144 11.45 -15.08 -18.54
CA ASP A 144 10.71 -14.80 -19.78
C ASP A 144 11.52 -13.91 -20.75
N GLU A 145 12.71 -13.49 -20.34
CA GLU A 145 13.60 -12.57 -21.07
C GLU A 145 14.89 -13.28 -21.49
N ASN A 146 15.52 -12.80 -22.57
CA ASN A 146 16.88 -13.17 -22.90
C ASN A 146 17.86 -12.20 -22.23
N PHE A 147 18.57 -12.69 -21.22
CA PHE A 147 19.63 -11.94 -20.56
C PHE A 147 20.90 -11.99 -21.41
N SER A 148 21.48 -10.82 -21.67
CA SER A 148 22.67 -10.66 -22.52
C SER A 148 23.97 -10.74 -21.71
N SER A 149 23.94 -10.30 -20.45
CA SER A 149 25.12 -10.24 -19.60
C SER A 149 24.78 -10.34 -18.11
N TYR A 150 25.81 -10.53 -17.30
CA TYR A 150 25.71 -10.63 -15.85
C TYR A 150 26.90 -9.99 -15.14
N SER A 151 26.65 -9.53 -13.92
CA SER A 151 27.69 -9.18 -12.92
C SER A 151 27.35 -9.81 -11.58
N ILE A 152 28.35 -10.33 -10.88
CA ILE A 152 28.24 -10.92 -9.55
C ILE A 152 28.99 -10.05 -8.57
N TYR A 153 28.31 -9.70 -7.47
CA TYR A 153 28.83 -8.88 -6.41
C TYR A 153 28.91 -9.67 -5.10
N ASN A 154 29.95 -9.42 -4.31
CA ASN A 154 30.01 -9.90 -2.93
C ASN A 154 29.05 -9.11 -2.02
N ILE A 155 28.97 -9.47 -0.73
CA ILE A 155 28.11 -8.79 0.26
C ILE A 155 28.46 -7.31 0.50
N ALA A 156 29.66 -6.87 0.09
CA ALA A 156 30.11 -5.49 0.14
C ALA A 156 29.86 -4.74 -1.18
N TRP A 157 29.07 -5.31 -2.10
CA TRP A 157 28.76 -4.77 -3.43
C TRP A 157 29.99 -4.55 -4.33
N GLN A 158 31.07 -5.29 -4.10
CA GLN A 158 32.22 -5.30 -5.00
C GLN A 158 32.00 -6.33 -6.11
N GLU A 159 32.17 -5.94 -7.37
CA GLU A 159 32.10 -6.87 -8.51
C GLU A 159 33.26 -7.87 -8.44
N VAL A 160 32.92 -9.16 -8.44
CA VAL A 160 33.89 -10.27 -8.33
C VAL A 160 33.92 -11.16 -9.58
N LEU A 161 32.88 -11.11 -10.40
CA LEU A 161 32.80 -11.82 -11.67
C LEU A 161 31.78 -11.13 -12.58
N SER A 162 32.09 -11.00 -13.87
CA SER A 162 31.14 -10.49 -14.86
C SER A 162 31.39 -11.16 -16.21
N GLY A 163 30.40 -11.10 -17.10
CA GLY A 163 30.52 -11.66 -18.44
C GLY A 163 29.22 -11.61 -19.22
N ASN A 164 29.28 -12.13 -20.45
CA ASN A 164 28.10 -12.29 -21.30
C ASN A 164 27.45 -13.65 -21.04
N LEU A 165 26.12 -13.69 -21.17
CA LEU A 165 25.34 -14.91 -21.12
C LEU A 165 25.23 -15.51 -22.53
N SER A 166 25.60 -16.78 -22.65
CA SER A 166 25.40 -17.56 -23.87
C SER A 166 23.92 -17.93 -24.03
N SER A 167 23.56 -18.42 -25.22
CA SER A 167 22.18 -18.81 -25.55
C SER A 167 21.61 -19.92 -24.65
N ASP A 168 22.45 -20.68 -23.96
CA ASP A 168 22.06 -21.67 -22.96
C ASP A 168 21.75 -21.07 -21.59
N GLN A 169 21.91 -19.76 -21.41
CA GLN A 169 21.70 -19.00 -20.18
C GLN A 169 22.39 -19.62 -18.94
N GLN A 170 23.57 -20.21 -19.13
CA GLN A 170 24.33 -20.85 -18.06
C GLN A 170 25.51 -19.99 -17.59
N LEU A 171 25.66 -19.89 -16.27
CA LEU A 171 26.74 -19.18 -15.60
C LEU A 171 27.74 -20.16 -15.00
N ASN A 172 29.04 -19.91 -15.18
CA ASN A 172 30.09 -20.63 -14.47
C ASN A 172 30.59 -19.80 -13.28
N ILE A 173 30.34 -20.30 -12.07
CA ILE A 173 30.70 -19.67 -10.80
C ILE A 173 31.78 -20.45 -10.04
N SER A 174 32.45 -21.40 -10.70
CA SER A 174 33.42 -22.31 -10.07
C SER A 174 34.61 -21.57 -9.45
N THR A 175 34.90 -20.36 -9.93
CA THR A 175 36.00 -19.51 -9.44
C THR A 175 35.62 -18.73 -8.18
N LEU A 176 34.33 -18.67 -7.83
CA LEU A 176 33.88 -17.98 -6.62
C LEU A 176 34.22 -18.82 -5.38
N SER A 177 34.60 -18.12 -4.31
CA SER A 177 34.71 -18.71 -2.98
C SER A 177 33.34 -19.09 -2.42
N LEU A 178 33.30 -19.95 -1.41
CA LEU A 178 32.05 -20.33 -0.74
C LEU A 178 31.42 -19.11 -0.06
N GLY A 179 30.11 -18.90 -0.23
CA GLY A 179 29.43 -17.76 0.38
C GLY A 179 28.20 -17.26 -0.39
N MET A 180 27.70 -16.11 0.06
CA MET A 180 26.55 -15.42 -0.52
C MET A 180 27.00 -14.30 -1.47
N TYR A 181 26.30 -14.17 -2.59
CA TYR A 181 26.53 -13.18 -3.62
C TYR A 181 25.22 -12.57 -4.13
N PHE A 182 25.32 -11.40 -4.76
CA PHE A 182 24.26 -10.80 -5.56
C PHE A 182 24.58 -10.97 -7.04
N LEU A 183 23.71 -11.64 -7.78
CA LEU A 183 23.79 -11.80 -9.23
C LEU A 183 22.89 -10.75 -9.88
N ASN A 184 23.49 -9.81 -10.60
CA ASN A 184 22.78 -8.89 -11.47
C ASN A 184 22.74 -9.47 -12.90
N LEU A 185 21.55 -9.61 -13.45
CA LEU A 185 21.28 -10.05 -14.83
C LEU A 185 20.78 -8.86 -15.63
N GLN A 186 21.36 -8.64 -16.81
CA GLN A 186 20.99 -7.53 -17.69
C GLN A 186 20.37 -8.06 -18.98
N SER A 187 19.21 -7.52 -19.33
CA SER A 187 18.58 -7.65 -20.65
C SER A 187 18.52 -6.28 -21.34
N ASP A 188 17.98 -6.24 -22.56
CA ASP A 188 17.81 -4.98 -23.30
C ASP A 188 16.79 -4.03 -22.64
N VAL A 189 15.89 -4.58 -21.82
CA VAL A 189 14.74 -3.86 -21.25
C VAL A 189 14.79 -3.76 -19.73
N SER A 190 15.54 -4.62 -19.04
CA SER A 190 15.51 -4.65 -17.58
C SER A 190 16.81 -5.19 -16.96
N ASN A 191 16.97 -4.90 -15.66
CA ASN A 191 18.01 -5.47 -14.80
C ASN A 191 17.35 -6.20 -13.63
N HIS A 192 17.84 -7.40 -13.30
CA HIS A 192 17.33 -8.20 -12.19
C HIS A 192 18.44 -8.60 -11.23
N ILE A 193 18.22 -8.39 -9.93
CA ILE A 193 19.17 -8.79 -8.89
C ILE A 193 18.62 -10.00 -8.13
N LEU A 194 19.38 -11.09 -8.15
CA LEU A 194 19.06 -12.36 -7.48
C LEU A 194 20.11 -12.68 -6.41
N LYS A 195 19.69 -13.32 -5.32
CA LYS A 195 20.60 -13.88 -4.31
C LYS A 195 21.16 -15.21 -4.81
N LEU A 196 22.47 -15.35 -4.84
CA LEU A 196 23.20 -16.58 -5.17
C LEU A 196 23.96 -17.11 -3.94
N ILE A 197 23.95 -18.43 -3.74
CA ILE A 197 24.72 -19.11 -2.69
C ILE A 197 25.67 -20.12 -3.36
N LYS A 198 26.98 -19.97 -3.13
CA LYS A 198 28.03 -20.87 -3.60
C LYS A 198 28.44 -21.84 -2.47
N GLU A 199 28.39 -23.15 -2.78
CA GLU A 199 28.79 -24.27 -1.91
C GLU A 199 29.92 -25.12 -2.51
#